data_AF-A0A7C6TVB3-F1
#
_entry.id   AF-A0A7C6TVB3-F1
#
_cell.length_a   1.000
_cell.length_b   1.000
_cell.length_c   1.000
_cell.angle_alpha   90.00
_cell.angle_beta   90.00
_cell.angle_gamma   90.00
#
_symmetry.space_group_name_H-M   'P 1'
#
loop_
_entity.id
_entity.type
_entity.pdbx_description
1 polymer ?
#
loop_
_entity_poly.entity_id
_entity_poly.type
_entity_poly.pdbx_seq_one_letter_code
_entity_poly.pdbx_strand_id
1 'polypeptide(L)'
;MKVIDWDRYRPTDTELASLRDELTGIEPLRAFLKRLVKITLQEYPWDHHAETVPLFDGAQAYAVGDRVAIPQPDPQNLRPDTWQIGRISDVQEAGNPAQGTFQVVTIRIGNKRRKMAAHIAQGNPLSIAVNWDDVAIEWLTNHIIESHYNSLLSAVKQAIADSRLDVVIEGDRVISGQLLPLSEAEKALIADLFTEIGEMKPWIEVAEIIEAFRKSDHLDEATDDIASLRITRFLKEKGYRSVGNDRWTTSTHLARMDRDIVRHPSVPRISSQIARQRAEVEPDEPAYDDAVLDEEAIAQIADLEGKGEPETVPAKSLDEWRRTAPSGKIRLPTLTYQHITMGYLPLTGALSSLFPPDEDPLAIDIIVIDSPPIKCLVSRKKQEIKAIDQYAF
;
A
#
# COMPACT_ATOMS: atom_id res chain seq x y z
N MET A 1 -1.37 34.33 -22.87
CA MET A 1 -1.06 32.91 -22.62
C MET A 1 -1.80 32.45 -21.37
N LYS A 2 -2.37 31.24 -21.36
CA LYS A 2 -3.08 30.68 -20.21
C LYS A 2 -2.47 29.35 -19.80
N VAL A 3 -2.63 28.98 -18.54
CA VAL A 3 -2.15 27.73 -17.97
C VAL A 3 -3.24 27.02 -17.18
N ILE A 4 -3.13 25.70 -17.04
CA ILE A 4 -4.11 24.90 -16.29
C ILE A 4 -3.97 25.13 -14.78
N ASP A 5 -5.10 25.30 -14.11
CA ASP A 5 -5.20 25.25 -12.66
C ASP A 5 -5.40 23.81 -12.18
N TRP A 6 -4.29 23.13 -11.87
CA TRP A 6 -4.29 21.72 -11.47
C TRP A 6 -5.10 21.43 -10.19
N ASP A 7 -5.31 22.42 -9.33
CA ASP A 7 -6.15 22.29 -8.13
C ASP A 7 -7.65 22.26 -8.43
N ARG A 8 -8.06 22.70 -9.62
CA ARG A 8 -9.44 22.67 -10.11
C ARG A 8 -9.58 21.96 -11.45
N TYR A 9 -8.58 21.15 -11.79
CA TYR A 9 -8.52 20.44 -13.05
C TYR A 9 -9.77 19.59 -13.27
N ARG A 10 -10.29 19.63 -14.49
CA ARG A 10 -11.43 18.82 -14.92
C ARG A 10 -11.10 18.21 -16.27
N PRO A 11 -10.94 16.88 -16.35
CA PRO A 11 -10.64 16.25 -17.63
C PRO A 11 -11.82 16.44 -18.60
N THR A 12 -11.49 16.74 -19.84
CA THR A 12 -12.39 16.83 -20.99
C THR A 12 -12.81 15.44 -21.46
N ASP A 13 -13.89 15.35 -22.23
CA ASP A 13 -14.33 14.06 -22.77
C ASP A 13 -13.32 13.45 -23.75
N THR A 14 -12.54 14.29 -24.45
CA THR A 14 -11.46 13.85 -25.34
C THR A 14 -10.34 13.19 -24.55
N GLU A 15 -9.86 13.83 -23.48
CA GLU A 15 -8.82 13.28 -22.61
C GLU A 15 -9.27 11.96 -21.97
N LEU A 16 -10.51 11.90 -21.48
CA LEU A 16 -11.08 10.68 -20.89
C LEU A 16 -11.21 9.54 -21.91
N ALA A 17 -11.57 9.85 -23.16
CA ALA A 17 -11.65 8.87 -24.23
C ALA A 17 -10.25 8.30 -24.55
N SER A 18 -9.25 9.16 -24.74
CA SER A 18 -7.85 8.73 -24.94
C SER A 18 -7.33 7.90 -23.77
N LEU A 19 -7.64 8.31 -22.54
CA LEU A 19 -7.25 7.59 -21.34
C LEU A 19 -7.86 6.18 -21.28
N ARG A 20 -9.13 6.04 -21.67
CA ARG A 20 -9.82 4.75 -21.74
C ARG A 20 -9.28 3.86 -22.84
N ASP A 21 -9.08 4.41 -24.04
CA ASP A 21 -8.66 3.64 -25.21
C ASP A 21 -7.24 3.06 -25.02
N GLU A 22 -6.41 3.71 -24.20
CA GLU A 22 -5.08 3.22 -23.82
C GLU A 22 -5.06 2.29 -22.59
N LEU A 23 -6.18 2.15 -21.85
CA LEU A 23 -6.25 1.31 -20.66
C LEU A 23 -6.57 -0.14 -21.01
N THR A 24 -5.54 -0.98 -21.15
CA THR A 24 -5.69 -2.43 -21.38
C THR A 24 -5.60 -3.20 -20.06
N GLY A 25 -6.73 -3.35 -19.37
CA GLY A 25 -6.85 -4.19 -18.18
C GLY A 25 -6.62 -3.43 -16.87
N ILE A 26 -5.56 -3.77 -16.14
CA ILE A 26 -5.26 -3.23 -14.80
C ILE A 26 -3.94 -2.46 -14.83
N GLU A 27 -3.93 -1.27 -14.26
CA GLU A 27 -2.70 -0.50 -14.09
C GLU A 27 -2.62 0.21 -12.73
N PRO A 28 -1.41 0.58 -12.26
CA PRO A 28 -1.24 1.37 -11.06
C PRO A 28 -1.92 2.74 -11.18
N LEU A 29 -2.67 3.16 -10.16
CA LEU A 29 -3.37 4.44 -10.12
C LEU A 29 -2.44 5.63 -10.38
N ARG A 30 -1.19 5.58 -9.89
CA ARG A 30 -0.22 6.63 -10.16
C ARG A 30 0.18 6.68 -11.65
N ALA A 31 0.27 5.53 -12.32
CA ALA A 31 0.56 5.49 -13.76
C ALA A 31 -0.63 6.03 -14.56
N PHE A 32 -1.86 5.67 -14.18
CA PHE A 32 -3.10 6.20 -14.76
C PHE A 32 -3.18 7.73 -14.67
N LEU A 33 -2.91 8.29 -13.50
CA LEU A 33 -2.92 9.75 -13.31
C LEU A 33 -1.78 10.43 -14.08
N LYS A 34 -0.58 9.83 -14.15
CA LYS A 34 0.52 10.37 -14.97
C LYS A 34 0.13 10.43 -16.45
N ARG A 35 -0.52 9.40 -16.96
CA ARG A 35 -0.99 9.36 -18.34
C ARG A 35 -2.00 10.47 -18.61
N LEU A 36 -2.97 10.65 -17.71
CA LEU A 36 -3.93 11.76 -17.81
C LEU A 36 -3.22 13.11 -17.91
N VAL A 37 -2.31 13.41 -16.98
CA VAL A 37 -1.54 14.66 -17.00
C VAL A 37 -0.71 14.81 -18.29
N LYS A 38 -0.11 13.73 -18.79
CA LYS A 38 0.67 13.76 -20.04
C LYS A 38 -0.20 14.10 -21.25
N ILE A 39 -1.36 13.44 -21.38
CA ILE A 39 -2.35 13.72 -22.44
C ILE A 39 -2.72 15.21 -22.39
N THR A 40 -3.09 15.71 -21.21
CA THR A 40 -3.42 17.12 -21.00
C THR A 40 -2.29 18.06 -21.43
N LEU A 41 -1.04 17.79 -21.02
CA LEU A 41 0.10 18.65 -21.36
C LEU A 41 0.36 18.69 -22.87
N GLN A 42 0.11 17.58 -23.58
CA GLN A 42 0.28 17.47 -25.03
C GLN A 42 -0.78 18.23 -25.84
N GLU A 43 -1.93 18.57 -25.22
CA GLU A 43 -2.99 19.39 -25.85
C GLU A 43 -2.70 20.90 -25.85
N TYR A 44 -1.51 21.33 -25.38
CA TYR A 44 -1.16 22.75 -25.39
C TYR A 44 -1.25 23.34 -26.82
N PRO A 45 -1.92 24.49 -27.04
CA PRO A 45 -2.55 25.37 -26.05
C PRO A 45 -3.96 24.95 -25.60
N TRP A 46 -4.20 25.02 -24.28
CA TRP A 46 -5.40 24.51 -23.60
C TRP A 46 -6.66 25.40 -23.71
N ASP A 47 -6.93 26.02 -24.85
CA ASP A 47 -8.03 27.00 -24.96
C ASP A 47 -9.43 26.41 -24.68
N HIS A 48 -9.55 25.07 -24.74
CA HIS A 48 -10.77 24.30 -24.50
C HIS A 48 -11.01 24.00 -23.01
N HIS A 49 -10.01 24.21 -22.14
CA HIS A 49 -10.13 23.98 -20.70
C HIS A 49 -10.74 25.18 -19.97
N ALA A 50 -11.81 24.93 -19.22
CA ALA A 50 -12.55 25.96 -18.47
C ALA A 50 -11.77 26.49 -17.25
N GLU A 51 -10.86 25.68 -16.73
CA GLU A 51 -10.02 25.93 -15.56
C GLU A 51 -8.73 26.69 -15.88
N THR A 52 -8.57 27.14 -17.13
CA THR A 52 -7.38 27.88 -17.53
C THR A 52 -7.35 29.28 -16.92
N VAL A 53 -6.17 29.69 -16.46
CA VAL A 53 -5.93 30.98 -15.82
C VAL A 53 -4.88 31.74 -16.64
N PRO A 54 -5.11 33.03 -16.98
CA PRO A 54 -4.12 33.82 -17.69
C PRO A 54 -2.86 34.04 -16.84
N LEU A 55 -1.70 34.02 -17.48
CA LEU A 55 -0.48 34.53 -16.85
C LEU A 55 -0.65 36.01 -16.50
N PHE A 56 -0.02 36.42 -15.41
CA PHE A 56 -0.03 37.83 -15.00
C PHE A 56 0.52 38.73 -16.10
N ASP A 57 -0.16 39.83 -16.36
CA ASP A 57 0.16 40.82 -17.38
C ASP A 57 0.29 42.19 -16.74
N GLY A 58 1.50 42.75 -16.82
CA GLY A 58 1.79 44.07 -16.26
C GLY A 58 1.05 45.20 -16.95
N ALA A 59 0.55 45.01 -18.18
CA ALA A 59 -0.26 46.00 -18.89
C ALA A 59 -1.74 45.97 -18.49
N GLN A 60 -2.22 44.85 -17.96
CA GLN A 60 -3.61 44.67 -17.60
C GLN A 60 -3.92 45.29 -16.23
N ALA A 61 -5.11 45.88 -16.08
CA ALA A 61 -5.64 46.27 -14.79
C ALA A 61 -6.37 45.09 -14.13
N TYR A 62 -6.27 44.96 -12.81
CA TYR A 62 -6.87 43.86 -12.06
C TYR A 62 -7.82 44.34 -10.98
N ALA A 63 -8.80 43.50 -10.64
CA ALA A 63 -9.71 43.69 -9.54
C ALA A 63 -9.45 42.69 -8.40
N VAL A 64 -9.87 43.05 -7.19
CA VAL A 64 -9.85 42.13 -6.05
C VAL A 64 -10.72 40.91 -6.38
N GLY A 65 -10.13 39.73 -6.23
CA GLY A 65 -10.77 38.46 -6.52
C GLY A 65 -10.35 37.82 -7.84
N ASP A 66 -9.69 38.55 -8.73
CA ASP A 66 -9.18 38.03 -10.01
C ASP A 66 -8.15 36.92 -9.77
N ARG A 67 -8.12 35.96 -10.71
CA ARG A 67 -7.18 34.84 -10.69
C ARG A 67 -6.09 35.08 -11.72
N VAL A 68 -4.85 34.89 -11.30
CA VAL A 68 -3.68 35.06 -12.17
C VAL A 68 -2.68 33.93 -11.93
N ALA A 69 -2.05 33.48 -13.00
CA ALA A 69 -0.97 32.52 -12.94
C ALA A 69 0.38 33.24 -12.87
N ILE A 70 1.24 32.78 -11.96
CA ILE A 70 2.60 33.31 -11.78
C ILE A 70 3.59 32.21 -12.13
N PRO A 71 4.48 32.44 -13.12
CA PRO A 71 5.51 31.48 -13.48
C PRO A 71 6.51 31.33 -12.34
N GLN A 72 7.06 30.13 -12.24
CA GLN A 72 8.11 29.74 -11.33
C GLN A 72 9.25 29.18 -12.15
N PRO A 73 10.16 30.05 -12.61
CA PRO A 73 11.28 29.62 -13.41
C PRO A 73 12.24 28.78 -12.58
N ASP A 74 12.83 27.78 -13.21
CA ASP A 74 13.92 27.02 -12.62
C ASP A 74 15.15 27.93 -12.48
N PRO A 75 15.70 28.16 -11.28
CA PRO A 75 16.84 29.05 -11.09
C PRO A 75 18.08 28.65 -11.90
N GLN A 76 18.18 27.37 -12.27
CA GLN A 76 19.29 26.82 -13.06
C GLN A 76 18.97 26.73 -14.55
N ASN A 77 17.72 27.03 -14.96
CA ASN A 77 17.24 26.92 -16.33
C ASN A 77 17.50 25.54 -16.96
N LEU A 78 17.48 24.48 -16.13
CA LEU A 78 17.65 23.09 -16.56
C LEU A 78 16.30 22.39 -16.74
N ARG A 79 15.25 22.91 -16.12
CA ARG A 79 13.90 22.33 -16.10
C ARG A 79 12.90 23.31 -16.68
N PRO A 80 11.77 22.82 -17.22
CA PRO A 80 10.67 23.68 -17.65
C PRO A 80 10.14 24.54 -16.50
N ASP A 81 9.67 25.74 -16.84
CA ASP A 81 8.99 26.60 -15.89
C ASP A 81 7.72 25.92 -15.37
N THR A 82 7.52 26.00 -14.06
CA THR A 82 6.25 25.62 -13.41
C THR A 82 5.42 26.88 -13.16
N TRP A 83 4.19 26.74 -12.67
CA TRP A 83 3.35 27.90 -12.37
C TRP A 83 2.52 27.68 -11.12
N GLN A 84 2.15 28.79 -10.47
CA GLN A 84 1.21 28.79 -9.35
C GLN A 84 0.06 29.73 -9.61
N ILE A 85 -1.14 29.30 -9.20
CA ILE A 85 -2.34 30.11 -9.31
C ILE A 85 -2.52 30.95 -8.05
N GLY A 86 -2.58 32.27 -8.24
CA GLY A 86 -2.83 33.24 -7.20
C GLY A 86 -4.19 33.92 -7.35
N ARG A 87 -4.64 34.56 -6.27
CA ARG A 87 -5.82 35.43 -6.27
C ARG A 87 -5.43 36.83 -5.85
N ILE A 88 -5.90 37.85 -6.57
CA ILE A 88 -5.72 39.25 -6.19
C ILE A 88 -6.51 39.49 -4.89
N SER A 89 -5.80 39.91 -3.86
CA SER A 89 -6.37 40.13 -2.51
C SER A 89 -6.49 41.60 -2.14
N ASP A 90 -5.70 42.46 -2.79
CA ASP A 90 -5.69 43.90 -2.58
C ASP A 90 -5.18 44.59 -3.84
N VAL A 91 -5.71 45.77 -4.15
CA VAL A 91 -5.33 46.61 -5.29
C VAL A 91 -5.22 48.05 -4.81
N GLN A 92 -4.06 48.65 -5.01
CA GLN A 92 -3.78 50.03 -4.62
C GLN A 92 -3.31 50.82 -5.83
N GLU A 93 -3.93 51.97 -6.09
CA GLU A 93 -3.45 52.90 -7.11
C GLU A 93 -2.18 53.61 -6.60
N ALA A 94 -1.17 53.69 -7.45
CA ALA A 94 0.11 54.33 -7.20
C ALA A 94 0.57 55.09 -8.45
N GLY A 95 1.62 55.90 -8.32
CA GLY A 95 2.18 56.57 -9.48
C GLY A 95 3.61 57.05 -9.26
N ASN A 96 4.38 57.11 -10.35
CA ASN A 96 5.70 57.72 -10.35
C ASN A 96 6.02 58.34 -11.73
N PRO A 97 7.05 59.21 -11.84
CA PRO A 97 7.38 59.88 -13.10
C PRO A 97 7.80 58.95 -14.24
N ALA A 98 8.31 57.76 -13.96
CA ALA A 98 8.81 56.82 -14.97
C ALA A 98 7.69 55.96 -15.58
N GLN A 99 6.68 55.59 -14.79
CA GLN A 99 5.65 54.61 -15.15
C GLN A 99 4.24 55.22 -15.24
N GLY A 100 4.08 56.50 -14.87
CA GLY A 100 2.77 57.14 -14.78
C GLY A 100 1.95 56.61 -13.60
N THR A 101 0.63 56.58 -13.74
CA THR A 101 -0.29 55.94 -12.79
C THR A 101 -0.34 54.43 -13.07
N PHE A 102 -0.24 53.62 -12.02
CA PHE A 102 -0.25 52.16 -12.11
C PHE A 102 -0.87 51.53 -10.86
N GLN A 103 -1.17 50.24 -10.92
CA GLN A 103 -1.71 49.49 -9.79
C GLN A 103 -0.62 48.69 -9.09
N VAL A 104 -0.56 48.75 -7.77
CA VAL A 104 0.14 47.77 -6.94
C VAL A 104 -0.87 46.72 -6.49
N VAL A 105 -0.76 45.52 -7.05
CA VAL A 105 -1.64 44.40 -6.71
C VAL A 105 -0.95 43.46 -5.73
N THR A 106 -1.67 43.01 -4.71
CA THR A 106 -1.20 41.97 -3.79
C THR A 106 -1.85 40.64 -4.16
N ILE A 107 -1.05 39.73 -4.71
CA ILE A 107 -1.44 38.39 -5.11
C ILE A 107 -1.21 37.44 -3.93
N ARG A 108 -2.25 36.72 -3.52
CA ARG A 108 -2.17 35.65 -2.53
C ARG A 108 -1.98 34.31 -3.24
N ILE A 109 -0.91 33.60 -2.90
CA ILE A 109 -0.59 32.27 -3.40
C ILE A 109 -0.38 31.36 -2.20
N GLY A 110 -1.35 30.48 -1.92
CA GLY A 110 -1.42 29.73 -0.66
C GLY A 110 -1.36 30.68 0.56
N ASN A 111 -0.31 30.52 1.37
CA ASN A 111 -0.05 31.34 2.55
C ASN A 111 0.90 32.52 2.30
N LYS A 112 1.44 32.65 1.08
CA LYS A 112 2.37 33.71 0.70
C LYS A 112 1.61 34.87 0.05
N ARG A 113 2.15 36.08 0.20
CA ARG A 113 1.69 37.29 -0.49
C ARG A 113 2.83 37.81 -1.35
N ARG A 114 2.54 38.16 -2.60
CA ARG A 114 3.48 38.81 -3.51
C ARG A 114 2.85 40.13 -3.97
N LYS A 115 3.63 41.19 -4.00
CA LYS A 115 3.22 42.48 -4.58
C LYS A 115 3.79 42.60 -5.98
N MET A 116 2.96 43.00 -6.93
CA MET A 116 3.35 43.20 -8.31
C MET A 116 2.74 44.50 -8.82
N ALA A 117 3.40 45.13 -9.78
CA ALA A 117 2.89 46.30 -10.45
C ALA A 117 2.14 45.89 -11.72
N ALA A 118 0.96 46.46 -11.94
CA ALA A 118 0.03 46.19 -13.02
C ALA A 118 -0.50 47.51 -13.62
N HIS A 119 -1.26 47.43 -14.71
CA HIS A 119 -1.79 48.60 -15.42
C HIS A 119 -0.70 49.61 -15.86
N ILE A 120 0.48 49.11 -16.24
CA ILE A 120 1.60 49.92 -16.75
C ILE A 120 1.53 49.90 -18.28
N ALA A 121 1.55 51.06 -18.94
CA ALA A 121 1.42 51.16 -20.40
C ALA A 121 2.47 50.36 -21.20
N GLN A 122 3.68 50.18 -20.65
CA GLN A 122 4.77 49.36 -21.22
C GLN A 122 4.91 47.98 -20.54
N GLY A 123 3.94 47.58 -19.73
CA GLY A 123 3.90 46.26 -19.13
C GLY A 123 3.78 45.17 -20.20
N ASN A 124 4.24 43.97 -19.87
CA ASN A 124 4.11 42.81 -20.75
C ASN A 124 3.56 41.62 -19.95
N PRO A 125 2.89 40.68 -20.63
CA PRO A 125 2.54 39.40 -20.03
C PRO A 125 3.79 38.65 -19.64
N LEU A 126 3.76 38.04 -18.46
CA LEU A 126 4.73 37.03 -18.10
C LEU A 126 4.60 35.84 -19.05
N SER A 127 5.72 35.17 -19.29
CA SER A 127 5.82 33.95 -20.09
C SER A 127 6.30 32.79 -19.23
N ILE A 128 5.94 31.56 -19.62
CA ILE A 128 6.59 30.34 -19.13
C ILE A 128 7.54 29.84 -20.23
N ALA A 129 8.76 29.48 -19.85
CA ALA A 129 9.69 28.77 -20.69
C ALA A 129 9.45 27.26 -20.57
N VAL A 130 8.67 26.71 -21.51
CA VAL A 130 8.46 25.26 -21.61
C VAL A 130 8.94 24.82 -22.99
N ASN A 131 9.99 24.00 -23.03
CA ASN A 131 10.32 23.24 -24.23
C ASN A 131 9.38 22.03 -24.24
N TRP A 132 8.43 21.94 -25.17
CA TRP A 132 7.44 20.87 -25.21
C TRP A 132 8.01 19.56 -25.80
N ASP A 133 9.21 19.19 -25.38
CA ASP A 133 9.82 17.90 -25.70
C ASP A 133 9.39 16.82 -24.69
N ASP A 134 9.60 15.55 -25.04
CA ASP A 134 9.18 14.42 -24.20
C ASP A 134 9.83 14.42 -22.81
N VAL A 135 11.06 14.92 -22.69
CA VAL A 135 11.81 14.95 -21.43
C VAL A 135 11.20 15.98 -20.47
N ALA A 136 10.89 17.16 -21.00
CA ALA A 136 10.23 18.23 -20.29
C ALA A 136 8.81 17.87 -19.88
N ILE A 137 8.04 17.25 -20.77
CA ILE A 137 6.68 16.77 -20.49
C ILE A 137 6.72 15.71 -19.38
N GLU A 138 7.63 14.76 -19.44
CA GLU A 138 7.78 13.74 -18.40
C GLU A 138 8.16 14.37 -17.05
N TRP A 139 9.07 15.33 -17.04
CA TRP A 139 9.45 16.03 -15.82
C TRP A 139 8.26 16.81 -15.21
N LEU A 140 7.55 17.60 -16.03
CA LEU A 140 6.36 18.34 -15.59
C LEU A 140 5.27 17.41 -15.08
N THR A 141 5.03 16.30 -15.78
CA THR A 141 4.06 15.28 -15.38
C THR A 141 4.34 14.77 -13.97
N ASN A 142 5.61 14.41 -13.69
CA ASN A 142 6.01 13.95 -12.36
C ASN A 142 5.84 15.04 -11.30
N HIS A 143 6.24 16.28 -11.59
CA HIS A 143 6.09 17.42 -10.69
C HIS A 143 4.62 17.72 -10.34
N ILE A 144 3.74 17.70 -11.35
CA ILE A 144 2.30 17.93 -11.20
C ILE A 144 1.68 16.81 -10.36
N ILE A 145 2.04 15.56 -10.62
CA ILE A 145 1.54 14.41 -9.85
C ILE A 145 1.96 14.50 -8.39
N GLU A 146 3.20 14.87 -8.10
CA GLU A 146 3.67 15.05 -6.72
C GLU A 146 2.95 16.18 -5.98
N SER A 147 2.63 17.26 -6.69
CA SER A 147 2.04 18.47 -6.09
C SER A 147 0.51 18.44 -6.00
N HIS A 148 -0.16 17.75 -6.93
CA HIS A 148 -1.61 17.82 -7.13
C HIS A 148 -2.31 16.44 -7.17
N TYR A 149 -1.66 15.39 -6.66
CA TYR A 149 -2.20 14.01 -6.66
C TYR A 149 -3.68 13.92 -6.23
N ASN A 150 -4.03 14.53 -5.10
CA ASN A 150 -5.39 14.44 -4.55
C ASN A 150 -6.43 15.15 -5.42
N SER A 151 -6.07 16.29 -6.02
CA SER A 151 -6.93 17.05 -6.92
C SER A 151 -7.20 16.24 -8.20
N LEU A 152 -6.15 15.64 -8.77
CA LEU A 152 -6.26 14.76 -9.94
C LEU A 152 -7.10 13.52 -9.64
N LEU A 153 -6.85 12.85 -8.51
CA LEU A 153 -7.64 11.69 -8.07
C LEU A 153 -9.11 12.06 -7.86
N SER A 154 -9.39 13.23 -7.28
CA SER A 154 -10.76 13.73 -7.11
C SER A 154 -11.43 13.98 -8.46
N ALA A 155 -10.70 14.53 -9.43
CA ALA A 155 -11.23 14.78 -10.77
C ALA A 155 -11.58 13.47 -11.50
N VAL A 156 -10.73 12.45 -11.41
CA VAL A 156 -11.01 11.11 -11.95
C VAL A 156 -12.20 10.46 -11.26
N LYS A 157 -12.27 10.50 -9.93
CA LYS A 157 -13.42 9.96 -9.18
C LYS A 157 -14.73 10.65 -9.56
N GLN A 158 -14.71 11.96 -9.78
CA GLN A 158 -15.87 12.70 -10.25
C GLN A 158 -16.27 12.27 -11.66
N ALA A 159 -15.31 12.09 -12.58
CA ALA A 159 -15.59 11.60 -13.93
C ALA A 159 -16.23 10.19 -13.94
N ILE A 160 -15.80 9.30 -13.02
CA ILE A 160 -16.42 7.98 -12.81
C ILE A 160 -17.86 8.16 -12.29
N ALA A 161 -18.06 8.98 -11.26
CA ALA A 161 -19.39 9.24 -10.69
C ALA A 161 -20.37 9.84 -11.71
N ASP A 162 -19.87 10.70 -12.60
CA ASP A 162 -20.62 11.33 -13.68
C ASP A 162 -20.83 10.38 -14.89
N SER A 163 -20.39 9.12 -14.80
CA SER A 163 -20.45 8.12 -15.88
C SER A 163 -19.72 8.53 -17.17
N ARG A 164 -18.74 9.43 -17.07
CA ARG A 164 -17.90 9.89 -18.20
C ARG A 164 -16.66 9.02 -18.40
N LEU A 165 -16.30 8.22 -17.40
CA LEU A 165 -15.16 7.31 -17.42
C LEU A 165 -15.56 5.96 -16.83
N ASP A 166 -15.49 4.90 -17.63
CA ASP A 166 -15.85 3.53 -17.23
C ASP A 166 -14.61 2.79 -16.72
N VAL A 167 -14.21 3.11 -15.49
CA VAL A 167 -13.12 2.44 -14.78
C VAL A 167 -13.48 2.26 -13.30
N VAL A 168 -12.87 1.27 -12.65
CA VAL A 168 -12.97 1.04 -11.21
C VAL A 168 -11.62 1.33 -10.55
N ILE A 169 -11.64 2.07 -9.44
CA ILE A 169 -10.46 2.30 -8.60
C ILE A 169 -10.57 1.39 -7.37
N GLU A 170 -9.65 0.44 -7.22
CA GLU A 170 -9.56 -0.48 -6.09
C GLU A 170 -8.17 -0.36 -5.46
N GLY A 171 -8.07 0.23 -4.26
CA GLY A 171 -6.79 0.51 -3.61
C GLY A 171 -5.91 1.44 -4.45
N ASP A 172 -4.73 0.94 -4.84
CA ASP A 172 -3.74 1.63 -5.67
C ASP A 172 -3.81 1.26 -7.15
N ARG A 173 -4.89 0.59 -7.59
CA ARG A 173 -5.08 0.10 -8.96
C ARG A 173 -6.30 0.72 -9.64
N VAL A 174 -6.20 0.85 -10.96
CA VAL A 174 -7.30 1.22 -11.86
C VAL A 174 -7.57 0.06 -12.79
N ILE A 175 -8.85 -0.28 -12.94
CA ILE A 175 -9.35 -1.42 -13.70
C ILE A 175 -10.24 -0.89 -14.81
N SER A 176 -10.01 -1.31 -16.05
CA SER A 176 -10.86 -0.96 -17.18
C SER A 176 -12.26 -1.59 -17.04
N GLY A 177 -13.30 -0.80 -17.33
CA GLY A 177 -14.69 -1.25 -17.29
C GLY A 177 -15.26 -1.40 -15.89
N GLN A 178 -16.22 -2.32 -15.76
CA GLN A 178 -16.91 -2.59 -14.50
C GLN A 178 -16.39 -3.87 -13.84
N LEU A 179 -16.10 -3.79 -12.54
CA LEU A 179 -15.78 -4.97 -11.74
C LEU A 179 -17.08 -5.69 -11.35
N LEU A 180 -17.56 -6.58 -12.21
CA LEU A 180 -18.76 -7.36 -11.96
C LEU A 180 -18.57 -8.27 -10.74
N PRO A 181 -19.62 -8.44 -9.89
CA PRO A 181 -19.56 -9.38 -8.79
C PRO A 181 -19.39 -10.82 -9.30
N LEU A 182 -18.96 -11.72 -8.42
CA LEU A 182 -19.01 -13.16 -8.73
C LEU A 182 -20.47 -13.60 -8.95
N SER A 183 -20.69 -14.45 -9.93
CA SER A 183 -21.93 -15.18 -10.18
C SER A 183 -22.23 -16.16 -9.04
N GLU A 184 -23.47 -16.60 -8.91
CA GLU A 184 -23.82 -17.59 -7.87
C GLU A 184 -23.09 -18.93 -8.07
N ALA A 185 -22.78 -19.31 -9.33
CA ALA A 185 -22.00 -20.51 -9.64
C ALA A 185 -20.54 -20.37 -9.18
N GLU A 186 -19.88 -19.24 -9.48
CA GLU A 186 -18.52 -18.95 -8.98
C GLU A 186 -18.49 -18.94 -7.45
N LYS A 187 -19.50 -18.34 -6.80
CA LYS A 187 -19.61 -18.32 -5.33
C LYS A 187 -19.77 -19.71 -4.74
N ALA A 188 -20.61 -20.55 -5.35
CA ALA A 188 -20.80 -21.94 -4.92
C ALA A 188 -19.50 -22.74 -5.06
N LEU A 189 -18.77 -22.58 -6.17
CA LEU A 189 -17.48 -23.24 -6.35
C LEU A 189 -16.45 -22.82 -5.30
N ILE A 190 -16.37 -21.51 -4.96
CA ILE A 190 -15.52 -21.07 -3.85
C ILE A 190 -15.95 -21.75 -2.55
N ALA A 191 -17.26 -21.76 -2.24
CA ALA A 191 -17.73 -22.41 -1.01
C ALA A 191 -17.34 -23.89 -0.94
N ASP A 192 -17.47 -24.62 -2.05
CA ASP A 192 -17.10 -26.03 -2.17
C ASP A 192 -15.59 -26.24 -1.95
N LEU A 193 -14.73 -25.42 -2.57
CA LEU A 193 -13.29 -25.48 -2.35
C LEU A 193 -12.95 -25.31 -0.86
N PHE A 194 -13.60 -24.34 -0.19
CA PHE A 194 -13.38 -24.10 1.24
C PHE A 194 -13.90 -25.23 2.15
N THR A 195 -14.75 -26.15 1.66
CA THR A 195 -15.11 -27.37 2.40
C THR A 195 -13.97 -28.39 2.46
N GLU A 196 -13.02 -28.32 1.52
CA GLU A 196 -11.84 -29.20 1.48
C GLU A 196 -10.74 -28.75 2.45
N ILE A 197 -10.88 -27.57 3.07
CA ILE A 197 -9.90 -27.09 4.03
C ILE A 197 -9.87 -28.06 5.22
N GLY A 198 -8.65 -28.45 5.59
CA GLY A 198 -8.39 -29.43 6.62
C GLY A 198 -6.96 -29.32 7.13
N GLU A 199 -6.47 -30.36 7.80
CA GLU A 199 -5.09 -30.37 8.32
C GLU A 199 -4.06 -30.45 7.19
N MET A 200 -4.34 -31.24 6.15
CA MET A 200 -3.46 -31.39 4.99
C MET A 200 -3.49 -30.16 4.06
N LYS A 201 -4.64 -29.48 3.98
CA LYS A 201 -4.86 -28.27 3.17
C LYS A 201 -5.42 -27.13 4.03
N PRO A 202 -4.56 -26.42 4.78
CA PRO A 202 -4.98 -25.42 5.77
C PRO A 202 -5.53 -24.10 5.18
N TRP A 203 -5.25 -23.83 3.91
CA TRP A 203 -5.68 -22.65 3.17
C TRP A 203 -5.85 -23.00 1.70
N ILE A 204 -6.43 -22.07 0.96
CA ILE A 204 -6.56 -22.08 -0.50
C ILE A 204 -5.88 -20.84 -1.03
N GLU A 205 -5.07 -20.99 -2.08
CA GLU A 205 -4.49 -19.87 -2.81
C GLU A 205 -5.49 -19.30 -3.83
N VAL A 206 -5.48 -17.98 -4.04
CA VAL A 206 -6.34 -17.35 -5.07
C VAL A 206 -6.09 -17.96 -6.46
N ALA A 207 -4.83 -18.34 -6.75
CA ALA A 207 -4.48 -19.03 -8.00
C ALA A 207 -5.23 -20.37 -8.17
N GLU A 208 -5.43 -21.14 -7.09
CA GLU A 208 -6.20 -22.39 -7.13
C GLU A 208 -7.68 -22.14 -7.44
N ILE A 209 -8.25 -21.06 -6.90
CA ILE A 209 -9.63 -20.66 -7.19
C ILE A 209 -9.78 -20.27 -8.66
N ILE A 210 -8.84 -19.51 -9.20
CA ILE A 210 -8.82 -19.13 -10.62
C ILE A 210 -8.69 -20.38 -11.50
N GLU A 211 -7.82 -21.32 -11.14
CA GLU A 211 -7.69 -22.59 -11.87
C GLU A 211 -9.00 -23.40 -11.83
N ALA A 212 -9.71 -23.42 -10.69
CA ALA A 212 -11.01 -24.06 -10.58
C ALA A 212 -12.06 -23.38 -11.48
N PHE A 213 -12.12 -22.04 -11.51
CA PHE A 213 -12.99 -21.30 -12.42
C PHE A 213 -12.74 -21.65 -13.89
N ARG A 214 -11.47 -21.78 -14.30
CA ARG A 214 -11.11 -22.21 -15.66
C ARG A 214 -11.57 -23.63 -15.98
N LYS A 215 -11.39 -24.57 -15.04
CA LYS A 215 -11.79 -25.98 -15.23
C LYS A 215 -13.32 -26.13 -15.34
N SER A 216 -14.06 -25.26 -14.68
CA SER A 216 -15.53 -25.28 -14.67
C SER A 216 -16.18 -24.41 -15.74
N ASP A 217 -15.40 -23.81 -16.66
CA ASP A 217 -15.88 -22.87 -17.68
C ASP A 217 -16.69 -21.70 -17.08
N HIS A 218 -16.29 -21.28 -15.88
CA HIS A 218 -16.90 -20.20 -15.09
C HIS A 218 -16.06 -18.92 -15.07
N LEU A 219 -14.87 -18.95 -15.69
CA LEU A 219 -14.10 -17.73 -15.89
C LEU A 219 -14.67 -17.02 -17.12
N ASP A 220 -15.36 -15.88 -16.90
CA ASP A 220 -15.62 -14.91 -17.97
C ASP A 220 -14.28 -14.51 -18.64
N GLU A 221 -14.32 -13.81 -19.78
CA GLU A 221 -13.13 -13.30 -20.51
C GLU A 221 -12.20 -12.36 -19.68
N ALA A 222 -12.42 -12.26 -18.37
CA ALA A 222 -11.59 -11.55 -17.41
C ALA A 222 -10.18 -12.14 -17.31
N THR A 223 -9.19 -11.25 -17.22
CA THR A 223 -7.80 -11.63 -16.92
C THR A 223 -7.67 -12.16 -15.49
N ASP A 224 -6.60 -12.92 -15.22
CA ASP A 224 -6.32 -13.49 -13.89
C ASP A 224 -6.24 -12.41 -12.80
N ASP A 225 -5.73 -11.23 -13.14
CA ASP A 225 -5.66 -10.10 -12.22
C ASP A 225 -7.06 -9.58 -11.84
N ILE A 226 -7.98 -9.49 -12.81
CA ILE A 226 -9.37 -9.10 -12.56
C ILE A 226 -10.08 -10.17 -11.73
N ALA A 227 -9.88 -11.44 -12.08
CA ALA A 227 -10.43 -12.57 -11.32
C ALA A 227 -9.92 -12.57 -9.86
N SER A 228 -8.62 -12.38 -9.66
CA SER A 228 -7.98 -12.30 -8.34
C SER A 228 -8.58 -11.19 -7.47
N LEU A 229 -8.84 -10.02 -8.06
CA LEU A 229 -9.48 -8.90 -7.36
C LEU A 229 -10.94 -9.23 -6.99
N ARG A 230 -11.73 -9.80 -7.92
CA ARG A 230 -13.12 -10.23 -7.66
C ARG A 230 -13.19 -11.25 -6.52
N ILE A 231 -12.31 -12.26 -6.56
CA ILE A 231 -12.19 -13.31 -5.55
C ILE A 231 -11.81 -12.69 -4.20
N THR A 232 -10.74 -11.89 -4.15
CA THR A 232 -10.26 -11.25 -2.92
C THR A 232 -11.34 -10.40 -2.26
N ARG A 233 -12.08 -9.62 -3.07
CA ARG A 233 -13.19 -8.81 -2.58
C ARG A 233 -14.31 -9.68 -1.99
N PHE A 234 -14.74 -10.72 -2.71
CA PHE A 234 -15.75 -11.65 -2.21
C PHE A 234 -15.32 -12.34 -0.91
N LEU A 235 -14.07 -12.79 -0.83
CA LEU A 235 -13.54 -13.48 0.34
C LEU A 235 -13.57 -12.56 1.58
N LYS A 236 -13.20 -11.29 1.43
CA LYS A 236 -13.32 -10.27 2.50
C LYS A 236 -14.78 -10.05 2.90
N GLU A 237 -15.68 -9.85 1.94
CA GLU A 237 -17.11 -9.60 2.18
C GLU A 237 -17.79 -10.77 2.91
N LYS A 238 -17.37 -12.02 2.63
CA LYS A 238 -17.89 -13.23 3.29
C LYS A 238 -17.21 -13.57 4.62
N GLY A 239 -16.20 -12.81 5.04
CA GLY A 239 -15.52 -13.01 6.31
C GLY A 239 -14.49 -14.15 6.33
N TYR A 240 -13.99 -14.57 5.17
CA TYR A 240 -12.78 -15.40 5.09
C TYR A 240 -11.57 -14.58 5.56
N ARG A 241 -10.51 -15.29 5.98
CA ARG A 241 -9.32 -14.67 6.57
C ARG A 241 -8.13 -14.87 5.65
N SER A 242 -7.49 -13.77 5.28
CA SER A 242 -6.18 -13.81 4.64
C SER A 242 -5.14 -14.26 5.67
N VAL A 243 -4.25 -15.14 5.24
CA VAL A 243 -3.03 -15.52 5.96
C VAL A 243 -1.78 -15.11 5.17
N GLY A 244 -1.88 -14.04 4.37
CA GLY A 244 -0.78 -13.51 3.55
C GLY A 244 -0.54 -14.28 2.25
N ASN A 245 0.27 -13.70 1.34
CA ASN A 245 0.63 -14.30 0.04
C ASN A 245 -0.56 -14.89 -0.76
N ASP A 246 -1.68 -14.17 -0.85
CA ASP A 246 -2.91 -14.62 -1.53
C ASP A 246 -3.49 -15.96 -1.01
N ARG A 247 -3.14 -16.36 0.21
CA ARG A 247 -3.68 -17.54 0.90
C ARG A 247 -4.84 -17.14 1.80
N TRP A 248 -5.92 -17.92 1.71
CA TRP A 248 -7.15 -17.66 2.44
C TRP A 248 -7.64 -18.90 3.17
N THR A 249 -8.20 -18.69 4.36
CA THR A 249 -8.76 -19.76 5.21
C THR A 249 -10.08 -19.33 5.85
N THR A 250 -10.78 -20.25 6.50
CA THR A 250 -11.97 -19.93 7.30
C THR A 250 -11.57 -19.41 8.68
N SER A 251 -12.44 -18.60 9.31
CA SER A 251 -12.17 -18.14 10.68
C SER A 251 -12.04 -19.30 11.68
N THR A 252 -12.79 -20.39 11.49
CA THR A 252 -12.72 -21.60 12.32
C THR A 252 -11.38 -22.32 12.16
N HIS A 253 -10.90 -22.49 10.92
CA HIS A 253 -9.61 -23.11 10.69
C HIS A 253 -8.45 -22.25 11.15
N LEU A 254 -8.54 -20.93 10.97
CA LEU A 254 -7.54 -20.01 11.51
C LEU A 254 -7.40 -20.14 13.03
N ALA A 255 -8.51 -20.18 13.76
CA ALA A 255 -8.49 -20.35 15.21
C ALA A 255 -7.85 -21.69 15.64
N ARG A 256 -8.02 -22.74 14.85
CA ARG A 256 -7.38 -24.04 15.09
C ARG A 256 -5.87 -24.02 14.79
N MET A 257 -5.45 -23.32 13.73
CA MET A 257 -4.04 -23.16 13.36
C MET A 257 -3.30 -22.25 14.34
N ASP A 258 -3.95 -21.17 14.78
CA ASP A 258 -3.46 -20.24 15.81
C ASP A 258 -3.67 -20.82 17.23
N ARG A 259 -3.47 -22.14 17.38
CA ARG A 259 -3.58 -22.83 18.67
C ARG A 259 -2.68 -22.17 19.72
N ASP A 260 -3.12 -22.25 20.97
CA ASP A 260 -2.30 -21.82 22.08
C ASP A 260 -1.23 -22.86 22.39
N ILE A 261 -0.04 -22.39 22.74
CA ILE A 261 1.08 -23.24 23.11
C ILE A 261 0.94 -23.62 24.58
N VAL A 262 0.82 -24.92 24.84
CA VAL A 262 0.90 -25.48 26.18
C VAL A 262 2.33 -25.29 26.71
N ARG A 263 2.45 -24.61 27.84
CA ARG A 263 3.73 -24.45 28.54
C ARG A 263 4.00 -25.65 29.43
N HIS A 264 5.28 -25.98 29.60
CA HIS A 264 5.74 -27.10 30.41
C HIS A 264 5.11 -28.44 29.99
N PRO A 265 5.30 -28.87 28.73
CA PRO A 265 4.82 -30.19 28.31
C PRO A 265 5.46 -31.28 29.17
N SER A 266 4.72 -32.37 29.39
CA SER A 266 5.20 -33.51 30.18
C SER A 266 6.51 -34.04 29.62
N VAL A 267 7.59 -33.94 30.41
CA VAL A 267 8.92 -34.39 29.99
C VAL A 267 9.06 -35.89 30.26
N PRO A 268 9.52 -36.70 29.29
CA PRO A 268 9.81 -38.10 29.49
C PRO A 268 10.88 -38.26 30.58
N ARG A 269 10.52 -38.88 31.70
CA ARG A 269 11.45 -39.15 32.80
C ARG A 269 12.19 -40.45 32.54
N ILE A 270 13.51 -40.39 32.45
CA ILE A 270 14.35 -41.60 32.49
C ILE A 270 14.50 -41.99 33.96
N SER A 271 13.63 -42.88 34.44
CA SER A 271 13.76 -43.46 35.78
C SER A 271 15.14 -44.10 35.93
N SER A 272 15.90 -43.75 36.96
CA SER A 272 17.22 -44.33 37.20
C SER A 272 17.12 -45.87 37.32
N GLN A 273 18.13 -46.60 36.83
CA GLN A 273 18.17 -48.06 36.98
C GLN A 273 18.11 -48.49 38.46
N ILE A 274 18.52 -47.62 39.38
CA ILE A 274 18.50 -47.83 40.82
C ILE A 274 17.07 -47.73 41.38
N ALA A 275 16.28 -46.74 40.92
CA ALA A 275 14.86 -46.59 41.31
C ALA A 275 14.01 -47.77 40.80
N ARG A 276 14.27 -48.26 39.57
CA ARG A 276 13.63 -49.47 39.04
C ARG A 276 13.94 -50.74 39.84
N GLN A 277 15.16 -50.86 40.38
CA GLN A 277 15.55 -52.01 41.20
C GLN A 277 14.97 -51.98 42.62
N ARG A 278 14.60 -50.80 43.15
CA ARG A 278 14.04 -50.65 44.50
C ARG A 278 12.50 -50.69 44.57
N ALA A 279 11.81 -50.76 43.43
CA ALA A 279 10.35 -50.69 43.35
C ALA A 279 9.76 -49.49 44.13
N GLU A 280 10.52 -48.41 44.24
CA GLU A 280 10.04 -47.15 44.79
C GLU A 280 9.25 -46.45 43.69
N VAL A 281 7.96 -46.23 43.93
CA VAL A 281 7.14 -45.34 43.12
C VAL A 281 7.64 -43.93 43.43
N GLU A 282 8.47 -43.35 42.56
CA GLU A 282 8.78 -41.93 42.62
C GLU A 282 7.44 -41.17 42.56
N PRO A 283 7.05 -40.40 43.59
CA PRO A 283 5.87 -39.58 43.51
C PRO A 283 6.04 -38.57 42.37
N ASP A 284 4.96 -38.29 41.65
CA ASP A 284 4.96 -37.19 40.69
C ASP A 284 5.26 -35.90 41.45
N GLU A 285 6.49 -35.38 41.30
CA GLU A 285 6.78 -34.02 41.74
C GLU A 285 5.72 -33.09 41.13
N PRO A 286 5.11 -32.21 41.94
CA PRO A 286 4.12 -31.27 41.43
C PRO A 286 4.74 -30.43 40.30
N ALA A 287 3.91 -30.01 39.35
CA ALA A 287 4.32 -29.07 38.32
C ALA A 287 5.09 -27.90 38.97
N TYR A 288 6.25 -27.56 38.42
CA TYR A 288 7.09 -26.47 38.92
C TYR A 288 6.24 -25.20 39.05
N ASP A 289 6.23 -24.60 40.24
CA ASP A 289 5.60 -23.30 40.48
C ASP A 289 6.64 -22.21 40.19
N ASP A 290 6.40 -21.39 39.17
CA ASP A 290 7.27 -20.27 38.78
C ASP A 290 7.56 -19.32 39.96
N ALA A 291 6.71 -19.33 40.99
CA ALA A 291 6.90 -18.55 42.22
C ALA A 291 8.11 -18.97 43.08
N VAL A 292 8.73 -20.12 42.80
CA VAL A 292 9.85 -20.68 43.59
C VAL A 292 11.22 -20.46 42.92
N LEU A 293 11.24 -19.99 41.68
CA LEU A 293 12.47 -19.71 40.93
C LEU A 293 13.05 -18.34 41.32
N ASP A 294 14.38 -18.24 41.33
CA ASP A 294 15.04 -16.94 41.50
C ASP A 294 14.90 -16.08 40.23
N GLU A 295 15.05 -14.76 40.39
CA GLU A 295 14.88 -13.80 39.29
C GLU A 295 15.82 -14.09 38.10
N GLU A 296 16.99 -14.67 38.36
CA GLU A 296 17.97 -15.03 37.33
C GLU A 296 17.52 -16.25 36.51
N ALA A 297 16.99 -17.30 37.15
CA ALA A 297 16.40 -18.44 36.45
C ALA A 297 15.14 -18.05 35.67
N ILE A 298 14.28 -17.19 36.25
CA ILE A 298 13.11 -16.64 35.56
C ILE A 298 13.54 -15.85 34.31
N ALA A 299 14.57 -15.01 34.43
CA ALA A 299 15.10 -14.24 33.30
C ALA A 299 15.71 -15.15 32.22
N GLN A 300 16.43 -16.21 32.58
CA GLN A 300 16.97 -17.17 31.62
C GLN A 300 15.88 -17.97 30.90
N ILE A 301 14.82 -18.39 31.62
CA ILE A 301 13.67 -19.06 31.01
C ILE A 301 12.94 -18.08 30.07
N ALA A 302 12.72 -16.83 30.50
CA ALA A 302 12.11 -15.81 29.67
C ALA A 302 12.91 -15.55 28.38
N ASP A 303 14.25 -15.48 28.46
CA ASP A 303 15.12 -15.31 27.29
C ASP A 303 15.04 -16.52 26.33
N LEU A 304 15.07 -17.75 26.88
CA LEU A 304 14.92 -18.99 26.10
C LEU A 304 13.52 -19.15 25.48
N GLU A 305 12.48 -18.61 26.10
CA GLU A 305 11.11 -18.56 25.57
C GLU A 305 10.88 -17.35 24.65
N GLY A 306 11.89 -16.51 24.41
CA GLY A 306 11.78 -15.32 23.55
C GLY A 306 10.93 -14.19 24.14
N LYS A 307 10.77 -14.15 25.47
CA LYS A 307 10.06 -13.12 26.24
C LYS A 307 10.98 -12.07 26.90
N GLY A 308 12.25 -12.03 26.52
CA GLY A 308 13.12 -10.88 26.84
C GLY A 308 12.48 -9.57 26.35
N GLU A 309 12.97 -8.42 26.85
CA GLU A 309 12.50 -7.10 26.37
C GLU A 309 12.39 -7.14 24.84
N PRO A 310 11.21 -6.84 24.26
CA PRO A 310 11.02 -6.96 22.83
C PRO A 310 12.10 -6.09 22.18
N GLU A 311 13.01 -6.71 21.42
CA GLU A 311 13.87 -5.97 20.52
C GLU A 311 12.90 -5.18 19.64
N THR A 312 12.76 -3.88 19.91
CA THR A 312 11.84 -3.01 19.19
C THR A 312 12.40 -2.88 17.79
N VAL A 313 12.01 -3.81 16.90
CA VAL A 313 12.26 -3.67 15.48
C VAL A 313 11.46 -2.44 15.07
N PRO A 314 12.11 -1.35 14.63
CA PRO A 314 11.39 -0.15 14.23
C PRO A 314 10.37 -0.52 13.16
N ALA A 315 9.14 -0.02 13.30
CA ALA A 315 8.07 -0.25 12.35
C ALA A 315 8.48 0.30 10.98
N LYS A 316 8.99 -0.57 10.10
CA LYS A 316 9.31 -0.25 8.72
C LYS A 316 8.02 -0.26 7.91
N SER A 317 7.92 0.65 6.95
CA SER A 317 6.90 0.51 5.90
C SER A 317 7.16 -0.73 5.05
N LEU A 318 6.12 -1.31 4.42
CA LEU A 318 6.28 -2.45 3.51
C LEU A 318 7.33 -2.20 2.41
N ASP A 319 7.36 -0.99 1.86
CA ASP A 319 8.32 -0.59 0.81
C ASP A 319 9.75 -0.51 1.33
N GLU A 320 9.95 -0.02 2.55
CA GLU A 320 11.25 0.02 3.20
C GLU A 320 11.74 -1.40 3.56
N TRP A 321 10.82 -2.25 4.03
CA TRP A 321 11.10 -3.66 4.27
C TRP A 321 11.53 -4.35 2.97
N ARG A 322 10.79 -4.19 1.86
CA ARG A 322 11.15 -4.79 0.56
C ARG A 322 12.56 -4.42 0.09
N ARG A 323 13.05 -3.23 0.42
CA ARG A 323 14.42 -2.77 0.07
C ARG A 323 15.51 -3.28 1.03
N THR A 324 15.14 -3.58 2.27
CA THR A 324 16.07 -3.91 3.35
C THR A 324 15.89 -5.32 3.90
N ALA A 325 15.07 -6.13 3.23
CA ALA A 325 14.77 -7.50 3.61
C ALA A 325 16.08 -8.31 3.66
N PRO A 326 16.38 -8.98 4.78
CA PRO A 326 17.57 -9.79 4.88
C PRO A 326 17.54 -10.93 3.86
N SER A 327 18.61 -11.06 3.07
CA SER A 327 18.80 -12.16 2.09
C SER A 327 19.89 -13.15 2.52
N GLY A 328 20.51 -12.92 3.68
CA GLY A 328 21.60 -13.74 4.22
C GLY A 328 21.11 -14.87 5.14
N LYS A 329 22.05 -15.73 5.56
CA LYS A 329 21.78 -16.78 6.54
C LYS A 329 21.47 -16.17 7.90
N ILE A 330 20.38 -16.61 8.52
CA ILE A 330 20.02 -16.23 9.90
C ILE A 330 20.13 -17.46 10.79
N ARG A 331 20.65 -17.25 12.01
CA ARG A 331 20.73 -18.29 13.02
C ARG A 331 19.36 -18.45 13.68
N LEU A 332 18.83 -19.67 13.69
CA LEU A 332 17.63 -19.99 14.45
C LEU A 332 17.90 -19.86 15.96
N PRO A 333 16.88 -19.50 16.76
CA PRO A 333 16.98 -19.49 18.21
C PRO A 333 17.30 -20.88 18.74
N THR A 334 17.84 -20.93 19.96
CA THR A 334 18.10 -22.21 20.65
C THR A 334 16.78 -22.92 20.89
N LEU A 335 16.63 -24.12 20.32
CA LEU A 335 15.42 -24.92 20.48
C LEU A 335 15.47 -25.71 21.77
N THR A 336 14.33 -25.79 22.46
CA THR A 336 14.16 -26.55 23.70
C THR A 336 13.21 -27.73 23.44
N TYR A 337 13.11 -28.65 24.40
CA TYR A 337 12.15 -29.75 24.32
C TYR A 337 10.71 -29.27 24.07
N GLN A 338 10.31 -28.15 24.68
CA GLN A 338 8.99 -27.55 24.48
C GLN A 338 8.79 -27.05 23.05
N HIS A 339 9.79 -26.39 22.45
CA HIS A 339 9.74 -25.92 21.07
C HIS A 339 9.48 -27.08 20.08
N ILE A 340 10.18 -28.20 20.28
CA ILE A 340 10.05 -29.38 19.43
C ILE A 340 8.69 -30.06 19.65
N THR A 341 8.31 -30.34 20.90
CA THR A 341 7.07 -31.08 21.20
C THR A 341 5.78 -30.31 20.93
N MET A 342 5.82 -28.99 21.02
CA MET A 342 4.68 -28.13 20.73
C MET A 342 4.71 -27.57 19.29
N GLY A 343 5.79 -27.84 18.57
CA GLY A 343 5.99 -27.48 17.19
C GLY A 343 5.98 -25.96 16.94
N TYR A 344 6.84 -25.21 17.62
CA TYR A 344 6.97 -23.77 17.42
C TYR A 344 8.39 -23.24 17.61
N LEU A 345 8.63 -22.04 17.08
CA LEU A 345 9.86 -21.27 17.21
C LEU A 345 9.54 -19.89 17.77
N PRO A 346 10.34 -19.33 18.69
CA PRO A 346 10.17 -17.95 19.13
C PRO A 346 10.57 -16.99 17.99
N LEU A 347 9.77 -15.95 17.78
CA LEU A 347 10.01 -14.94 16.75
C LEU A 347 10.98 -13.88 17.29
N THR A 348 12.27 -14.16 17.28
CA THR A 348 13.31 -13.18 17.67
C THR A 348 13.32 -11.96 16.74
N GLY A 349 13.90 -10.82 17.16
CA GLY A 349 13.97 -9.61 16.33
C GLY A 349 14.62 -9.86 14.96
N ALA A 350 15.66 -10.68 14.91
CA ALA A 350 16.30 -11.12 13.67
C ALA A 350 15.35 -11.92 12.76
N LEU A 351 14.61 -12.89 13.29
CA LEU A 351 13.63 -13.67 12.52
C LEU A 351 12.42 -12.82 12.10
N SER A 352 11.96 -11.95 12.98
CA SER A 352 10.86 -11.00 12.75
C SER A 352 11.12 -10.10 11.54
N SER A 353 12.39 -9.75 11.28
CA SER A 353 12.79 -8.94 10.14
C SER A 353 12.67 -9.64 8.77
N LEU A 354 12.52 -10.96 8.74
CA LEU A 354 12.33 -11.74 7.51
C LEU A 354 10.91 -11.69 6.95
N PHE A 355 9.95 -11.24 7.75
CA PHE A 355 8.55 -11.25 7.36
C PHE A 355 8.06 -9.82 7.08
N PRO A 356 7.09 -9.62 6.18
CA PRO A 356 6.45 -8.32 6.01
C PRO A 356 5.83 -7.81 7.33
N PRO A 357 5.84 -6.48 7.58
CA PRO A 357 5.33 -5.90 8.82
C PRO A 357 3.80 -5.85 8.91
N ASP A 358 3.10 -5.80 7.77
CA ASP A 358 1.66 -5.53 7.69
C ASP A 358 0.79 -6.81 7.59
N GLU A 359 1.40 -7.99 7.57
CA GLU A 359 0.71 -9.28 7.45
C GLU A 359 0.81 -10.05 8.79
N ASP A 360 -0.28 -10.05 9.56
CA ASP A 360 -0.42 -10.85 10.79
C ASP A 360 -1.87 -11.36 10.89
N PRO A 361 -2.12 -12.68 10.89
CA PRO A 361 -1.13 -13.76 10.82
C PRO A 361 -0.64 -14.05 9.39
N LEU A 362 0.59 -14.55 9.27
CA LEU A 362 1.23 -14.87 7.98
C LEU A 362 1.55 -16.37 7.88
N ALA A 363 1.03 -17.04 6.85
CA ALA A 363 1.34 -18.41 6.51
C ALA A 363 2.65 -18.49 5.71
N ILE A 364 3.57 -19.33 6.17
CA ILE A 364 4.86 -19.57 5.52
C ILE A 364 5.11 -21.07 5.39
N ASP A 365 5.98 -21.43 4.48
CA ASP A 365 6.51 -22.79 4.35
C ASP A 365 7.99 -22.77 4.74
N ILE A 366 8.35 -23.53 5.78
CA ILE A 366 9.75 -23.74 6.18
C ILE A 366 10.27 -24.95 5.43
N ILE A 367 11.21 -24.71 4.51
CA ILE A 367 11.86 -25.76 3.73
C ILE A 367 13.02 -26.33 4.56
N VAL A 368 12.89 -27.60 4.93
CA VAL A 368 13.95 -28.35 5.61
C VAL A 368 14.68 -29.20 4.58
N ILE A 369 16.02 -29.20 4.61
CA ILE A 369 16.83 -30.01 3.70
C ILE A 369 16.47 -31.48 3.91
N ASP A 370 16.23 -32.21 2.81
CA ASP A 370 15.86 -33.63 2.80
C ASP A 370 14.55 -33.96 3.54
N SER A 371 13.63 -33.00 3.67
CA SER A 371 12.31 -33.21 4.27
C SER A 371 11.22 -32.41 3.57
N PRO A 372 9.94 -32.86 3.64
CA PRO A 372 8.82 -32.06 3.16
C PRO A 372 8.75 -30.68 3.84
N PRO A 373 8.28 -29.63 3.14
CA PRO A 373 8.10 -28.32 3.75
C PRO A 373 7.13 -28.37 4.95
N ILE A 374 7.51 -27.71 6.03
CA ILE A 374 6.68 -27.56 7.23
C ILE A 374 5.84 -26.30 7.07
N LYS A 375 4.52 -26.47 7.08
CA LYS A 375 3.57 -25.34 7.01
C LYS A 375 3.46 -24.67 8.37
N CYS A 376 3.73 -23.37 8.43
CA CYS A 376 3.76 -22.59 9.66
C CYS A 376 2.88 -21.34 9.57
N LEU A 377 2.44 -20.87 10.74
CA LEU A 377 1.79 -19.59 10.95
C LEU A 377 2.71 -18.70 11.80
N VAL A 378 3.07 -17.53 11.27
CA VAL A 378 3.79 -16.49 11.99
C VAL A 378 2.77 -15.58 12.64
N SER A 379 2.88 -15.41 13.96
CA SER A 379 2.13 -14.40 14.71
C SER A 379 3.09 -13.39 15.32
N ARG A 380 3.02 -12.15 14.83
CA ARG A 380 3.79 -11.04 15.42
C ARG A 380 3.19 -10.65 16.77
N LYS A 381 1.86 -10.69 16.90
CA LYS A 381 1.19 -10.45 18.18
C LYS A 381 1.64 -11.40 19.30
N LYS A 382 1.80 -12.70 18.98
CA LYS A 382 2.22 -13.72 19.95
C LYS A 382 3.75 -13.97 19.96
N GLN A 383 4.51 -13.30 19.08
CA GLN A 383 5.97 -13.44 18.90
C GLN A 383 6.41 -14.90 18.67
N GLU A 384 5.70 -15.61 17.80
CA GLU A 384 5.92 -17.04 17.57
C GLU A 384 5.69 -17.44 16.10
N ILE A 385 6.42 -18.47 15.67
CA ILE A 385 6.19 -19.20 14.43
C ILE A 385 5.73 -20.60 14.82
N LYS A 386 4.51 -20.97 14.48
CA LYS A 386 3.91 -22.25 14.89
C LYS A 386 3.68 -23.14 13.69
N ALA A 387 4.12 -24.40 13.75
CA ALA A 387 3.75 -25.39 12.75
C ALA A 387 2.25 -25.68 12.87
N ILE A 388 1.56 -25.76 11.73
CA ILE A 388 0.13 -26.07 11.68
C ILE A 388 -0.11 -27.49 12.20
N ASP A 389 0.74 -28.43 11.81
CA ASP A 389 0.83 -29.75 12.43
C ASP A 389 1.79 -29.67 13.62
N GLN A 390 1.29 -30.02 14.81
CA GLN A 390 2.04 -29.98 16.05
C GLN A 390 3.24 -30.94 16.06
N TYR A 391 3.18 -32.02 15.26
CA TYR A 391 4.21 -33.06 15.23
C TYR A 391 5.18 -32.90 14.05
N ALA A 392 5.21 -31.72 13.42
CA ALA A 392 6.02 -31.49 12.22
C ALA A 392 7.51 -31.19 12.49
N PHE A 393 7.89 -30.91 13.74
CA PHE A 393 9.26 -30.55 14.15
C PHE A 393 10.05 -31.70 14.76
#